data_AF-A0A3N5HVY2-F1
#
_entry.id   AF-A0A3N5HVY2-F1
#
_cell.length_a   1.000
_cell.length_b   1.000
_cell.length_c   1.000
_cell.angle_alpha   90.00
_cell.angle_beta   90.00
_cell.angle_gamma   90.00
#
_symmetry.space_group_name_H-M   'P 1'
#
loop_
_entity.id
_entity.type
_entity.pdbx_description
1 polymer ?
#
loop_
_entity_poly.entity_id
_entity_poly.type
_entity_poly.pdbx_seq_one_letter_code
_entity_poly.pdbx_strand_id
1 'polypeptide(L)'
;ASINLMLAIFNLVPGFPLDGGRILRAVLWHVTGSLAKATRIAAGSGQIIGYGLIFGGIWMGLVTGNWFSGLWLAFIGWFLRNAAQESVLQMSVRSALSGLVAEDIMARDCPTVPGQLSLADLVQEHILRMGRRCFLVLQNGRLEGLITLHQVKAIPQERWNDSVGGSGDDADRSAARSGA
;
A
#
# COMPACT_ATOMS: atom_id res chain seq x y z
N ALA A 1 26.44 -9.92 -25.69
CA ALA A 1 26.18 -10.97 -24.69
C ALA A 1 26.72 -10.63 -23.30
N SER A 2 27.91 -10.03 -23.19
CA SER A 2 28.57 -9.66 -21.92
C SER A 2 27.82 -8.64 -21.05
N ILE A 3 27.17 -7.63 -21.66
CA ILE A 3 26.44 -6.58 -20.93
C ILE A 3 25.19 -7.15 -20.21
N ASN A 4 24.44 -8.04 -20.88
CA ASN A 4 23.27 -8.69 -20.27
C ASN A 4 23.67 -9.63 -19.13
N LEU A 5 24.83 -10.29 -19.23
CA LEU A 5 25.35 -11.14 -18.17
C LEU A 5 25.80 -10.31 -16.96
N MET A 6 26.46 -9.17 -17.18
CA MET A 6 26.79 -8.22 -16.12
C MET A 6 25.53 -7.66 -15.44
N LEU A 7 24.50 -7.29 -16.21
CA LEU A 7 23.19 -6.87 -15.68
C LEU A 7 22.49 -7.98 -14.90
N ALA A 8 22.57 -9.23 -15.36
CA ALA A 8 21.99 -10.37 -14.66
C ALA A 8 22.69 -10.64 -13.32
N ILE A 9 24.03 -10.58 -13.30
CA ILE A 9 24.82 -10.71 -12.07
C ILE A 9 24.51 -9.56 -11.11
N PHE A 10 24.43 -8.33 -11.62
CA PHE A 10 24.10 -7.15 -10.81
C PHE A 10 22.69 -7.23 -10.23
N ASN A 11 21.72 -7.76 -10.98
CA ASN A 11 20.36 -8.03 -10.50
C ASN A 11 20.29 -9.14 -9.44
N LEU A 12 21.28 -10.05 -9.40
CA LEU A 12 21.37 -11.12 -8.40
C LEU A 12 22.12 -10.70 -7.12
N VAL A 13 22.76 -9.53 -7.09
CA VAL A 13 23.54 -9.10 -5.92
C VAL A 13 22.60 -8.95 -4.71
N PRO A 14 22.86 -9.69 -3.62
CA PRO A 14 22.03 -9.64 -2.42
C PRO A 14 22.06 -8.24 -1.80
N GLY A 15 20.88 -7.63 -1.70
CA GLY A 15 20.69 -6.28 -1.16
C GLY A 15 20.22 -5.23 -2.18
N PHE A 16 20.20 -5.55 -3.49
CA PHE A 16 19.66 -4.63 -4.50
C PHE A 16 18.11 -4.68 -4.54
N PRO A 17 17.44 -3.53 -4.74
CA PRO A 17 15.97 -3.43 -4.75
C PRO A 17 15.33 -3.84 -6.09
N LEU A 18 16.06 -4.46 -7.02
CA LEU A 18 15.53 -4.81 -8.35
C LEU A 18 15.03 -6.26 -8.46
N ASP A 19 15.78 -7.32 -8.10
CA ASP A 19 15.22 -8.70 -8.02
C ASP A 19 15.95 -9.62 -7.02
N GLY A 20 17.24 -9.40 -6.75
CA GLY A 20 18.07 -10.23 -5.87
C GLY A 20 17.55 -10.35 -4.42
N GLY A 21 16.97 -9.28 -3.86
CA GLY A 21 16.32 -9.33 -2.54
C GLY A 21 15.11 -10.27 -2.48
N ARG A 22 14.36 -10.38 -3.58
CA ARG A 22 13.19 -11.27 -3.68
C ARG A 22 13.63 -12.72 -3.81
N ILE A 23 14.70 -12.99 -4.56
CA ILE A 23 15.31 -14.32 -4.70
C ILE A 23 15.88 -14.79 -3.36
N LEU A 24 16.66 -13.95 -2.70
CA LEU A 24 17.22 -14.26 -1.37
C LEU A 24 16.11 -14.55 -0.35
N ARG A 25 15.03 -13.75 -0.35
CA ARG A 25 13.86 -14.00 0.49
C ARG A 25 13.16 -15.32 0.16
N ALA A 26 13.06 -15.70 -1.11
CA ALA A 26 12.45 -16.97 -1.53
C ALA A 26 13.28 -18.18 -1.08
N VAL A 27 14.61 -18.11 -1.22
CA VAL A 27 15.53 -19.14 -0.72
C VAL A 27 15.47 -19.23 0.81
N LEU A 28 15.53 -18.09 1.50
CA LEU A 28 15.40 -18.05 2.95
C LEU A 28 14.04 -18.57 3.42
N TRP A 29 12.96 -18.32 2.69
CA TRP A 29 11.64 -18.85 3.02
C TRP A 29 11.60 -20.37 2.88
N HIS A 30 12.20 -20.92 1.82
CA HIS A 30 12.33 -22.37 1.66
C HIS A 30 13.11 -23.02 2.81
N VAL A 31 14.15 -22.34 3.33
CA VAL A 31 14.98 -22.86 4.43
C VAL A 31 14.36 -22.63 5.81
N THR A 32 13.73 -21.48 6.07
CA THR A 32 13.18 -21.13 7.40
C THR A 32 11.71 -21.48 7.59
N GLY A 33 10.97 -21.81 6.53
CA GLY A 33 9.54 -22.14 6.56
C GLY A 33 8.61 -20.98 6.94
N SER A 34 9.15 -19.79 7.23
CA SER A 34 8.39 -18.61 7.66
C SER A 34 8.80 -17.38 6.85
N LEU A 35 7.84 -16.81 6.13
CA LEU A 35 8.05 -15.64 5.28
C LEU A 35 8.48 -14.41 6.10
N ALA A 36 7.97 -14.27 7.33
CA ALA A 36 8.36 -13.21 8.25
C ALA A 36 9.84 -13.30 8.68
N LYS A 37 10.31 -14.50 9.07
CA LYS A 37 11.72 -14.72 9.44
C LYS A 37 12.64 -14.54 8.24
N ALA A 38 12.29 -15.14 7.11
CA ALA A 38 13.06 -15.04 5.87
C ALA A 38 13.28 -13.58 5.46
N THR A 39 12.26 -12.75 5.60
CA THR A 39 12.36 -11.35 5.20
C THR A 39 13.18 -10.51 6.17
N ARG A 40 13.05 -10.75 7.49
CA ARG A 40 13.88 -10.08 8.49
C ARG A 40 15.37 -10.39 8.28
N ILE A 41 15.69 -11.65 7.96
CA ILE A 41 17.06 -12.09 7.67
C ILE A 41 17.55 -11.49 6.36
N ALA A 42 16.74 -11.50 5.30
CA ALA A 42 17.10 -10.92 4.00
C ALA A 42 17.38 -9.40 4.10
N ALA A 43 16.57 -8.67 4.86
CA ALA A 43 16.78 -7.25 5.13
C ALA A 43 18.07 -7.00 5.94
N GLY A 44 18.32 -7.83 6.95
CA GLY A 44 19.55 -7.76 7.76
C GLY A 44 20.82 -8.06 6.97
N SER A 45 20.77 -9.04 6.06
CA SER A 45 21.94 -9.38 5.22
C SER A 45 22.35 -8.25 4.28
N GLY A 46 21.39 -7.51 3.71
CA GLY A 46 21.71 -6.35 2.87
C GLY A 46 22.43 -5.25 3.63
N GLN A 47 22.06 -5.03 4.90
CA GLN A 47 22.74 -4.08 5.77
C GLN A 47 24.16 -4.53 6.12
N ILE A 48 24.36 -5.80 6.47
CA ILE A 48 25.69 -6.35 6.80
C ILE A 48 26.63 -6.24 5.59
N ILE A 49 26.15 -6.61 4.40
CA ILE A 49 26.94 -6.52 3.16
C ILE A 49 27.24 -5.05 2.84
N GLY A 50 26.27 -4.14 2.99
CA GLY A 50 26.46 -2.70 2.79
C GLY A 50 27.52 -2.12 3.72
N TYR A 51 27.49 -2.46 5.00
CA TYR A 51 28.53 -2.04 5.96
C TYR A 51 29.91 -2.64 5.61
N GLY A 52 29.96 -3.91 5.22
CA GLY A 52 31.19 -4.56 4.78
C GLY A 52 31.83 -3.84 3.58
N LEU A 53 31.03 -3.43 2.60
CA LEU A 53 31.50 -2.65 1.45
C LEU A 53 31.98 -1.25 1.85
N ILE A 54 31.29 -0.57 2.77
CA ILE A 54 31.71 0.76 3.25
C ILE A 54 33.06 0.66 3.98
N PHE A 55 33.18 -0.23 4.96
CA PHE A 55 34.43 -0.41 5.70
C PHE A 55 35.56 -0.92 4.80
N GLY A 56 35.26 -1.84 3.88
CA GLY A 56 36.22 -2.34 2.90
C GLY A 56 36.70 -1.26 1.94
N GLY A 57 35.82 -0.38 1.48
CA GLY A 57 36.15 0.76 0.62
C GLY A 57 37.06 1.78 1.34
N ILE A 58 36.74 2.11 2.58
CA ILE A 58 37.55 3.01 3.42
C ILE A 58 38.93 2.38 3.68
N TRP A 59 38.97 1.11 4.10
CA TRP A 59 40.22 0.38 4.33
C TRP A 59 41.09 0.32 3.07
N MET A 60 40.49 0.03 1.91
CA MET A 60 41.19 0.02 0.63
C MET A 60 41.78 1.39 0.30
N GLY A 61 41.01 2.47 0.46
CA GLY A 61 41.50 3.83 0.25
C GLY A 61 42.70 4.18 1.14
N LEU A 62 42.68 3.74 2.40
CA LEU A 62 43.77 3.95 3.36
C LEU A 62 45.03 3.12 3.04
N VAL A 63 44.88 1.85 2.65
CA VAL A 63 46.01 0.94 2.42
C VAL A 63 46.66 1.11 1.05
N THR A 64 45.84 1.28 0.01
CA THR A 64 46.34 1.37 -1.39
C THR A 64 46.53 2.81 -1.87
N GLY A 65 46.08 3.81 -1.11
CA GLY A 65 46.09 5.22 -1.51
C GLY A 65 45.09 5.56 -2.64
N ASN A 66 44.36 4.56 -3.15
CA ASN A 66 43.36 4.74 -4.20
C ASN A 66 42.01 5.15 -3.61
N TRP A 67 41.92 6.42 -3.24
CA TRP A 67 40.70 7.02 -2.68
C TRP A 67 39.52 6.97 -3.63
N PHE A 68 39.74 7.05 -4.94
CA PHE A 68 38.65 7.02 -5.92
C PHE A 68 37.91 5.67 -5.89
N SER A 69 38.65 4.57 -5.97
CA SER A 69 38.06 3.22 -5.88
C SER A 69 37.45 2.96 -4.51
N GLY A 70 38.10 3.39 -3.43
CA GLY A 70 37.56 3.24 -2.07
C GLY A 70 36.25 4.00 -1.84
N LEU A 71 36.18 5.24 -2.30
CA LEU A 71 34.99 6.08 -2.19
C LEU A 71 33.85 5.57 -3.08
N TRP A 72 34.16 5.06 -4.27
CA TRP A 72 33.18 4.40 -5.14
C TRP A 72 32.58 3.15 -4.49
N LEU A 73 33.40 2.32 -3.85
CA LEU A 73 32.96 1.13 -3.15
C LEU A 73 32.11 1.47 -1.92
N ALA A 74 32.49 2.52 -1.19
CA ALA A 74 31.70 3.04 -0.07
C ALA A 74 30.35 3.62 -0.53
N PHE A 75 30.31 4.29 -1.68
CA PHE A 75 29.07 4.79 -2.29
C PHE A 75 28.13 3.63 -2.67
N ILE A 76 28.65 2.57 -3.28
CA ILE A 76 27.88 1.35 -3.58
C ILE A 76 27.34 0.72 -2.28
N GLY A 77 28.17 0.61 -1.25
CA GLY A 77 27.75 0.05 0.05
C GLY A 77 26.68 0.90 0.74
N TRP A 78 26.79 2.23 0.68
CA TRP A 78 25.78 3.15 1.19
C TRP A 78 24.47 3.06 0.41
N PHE A 79 24.55 3.00 -0.92
CA PHE A 79 23.37 2.81 -1.78
C PHE A 79 22.67 1.49 -1.47
N LEU A 80 23.43 0.40 -1.34
CA LEU A 80 22.92 -0.93 -0.98
C LEU A 80 22.20 -0.90 0.38
N ARG A 81 22.77 -0.21 1.38
CA ARG A 81 22.15 -0.03 2.69
C ARG A 81 20.82 0.73 2.61
N ASN A 82 20.77 1.82 1.84
CA ASN A 82 19.53 2.61 1.69
C ASN A 82 18.44 1.79 1.00
N ALA A 83 18.80 1.08 -0.07
CA ALA A 83 17.88 0.19 -0.76
C ALA A 83 17.30 -0.92 0.13
N ALA A 84 18.12 -1.51 1.01
CA ALA A 84 17.66 -2.53 1.94
C ALA A 84 16.62 -2.00 2.95
N GLN A 85 16.72 -0.72 3.36
CA GLN A 85 15.81 -0.12 4.35
C GLN A 85 14.40 0.15 3.81
N GLU A 86 14.27 0.48 2.53
CA GLU A 86 12.98 0.82 1.91
C GLU A 86 12.00 -0.37 1.90
N SER A 87 12.54 -1.59 1.81
CA SER A 87 11.75 -2.84 1.85
C SER A 87 11.04 -3.09 3.19
N VAL A 88 11.56 -2.56 4.30
CA VAL A 88 11.07 -2.87 5.66
C VAL A 88 9.79 -2.11 6.00
N LEU A 89 9.67 -0.85 5.56
CA LEU A 89 8.54 0.03 5.92
C LEU A 89 7.19 -0.48 5.38
N GLN A 90 7.15 -0.97 4.15
CA GLN A 90 5.91 -1.49 3.56
C GLN A 90 5.37 -2.73 4.28
N MET A 91 6.24 -3.54 4.88
CA MET A 91 5.82 -4.75 5.58
C MET A 91 5.39 -4.51 7.02
N SER A 92 5.93 -3.48 7.69
CA SER A 92 5.49 -3.09 9.02
C SER A 92 4.00 -2.74 9.02
N VAL A 93 3.55 -1.99 8.01
CA VAL A 93 2.13 -1.63 7.83
C VAL A 93 1.29 -2.89 7.55
N ARG A 94 1.75 -3.75 6.64
CA ARG A 94 1.02 -4.98 6.30
C ARG A 94 0.95 -5.98 7.45
N SER A 95 2.00 -6.08 8.26
CA SER A 95 2.05 -6.95 9.43
C SER A 95 1.21 -6.41 10.59
N ALA A 96 1.11 -5.08 10.73
CA ALA A 96 0.20 -4.46 11.69
C ALA A 96 -1.27 -4.71 11.30
N LEU A 97 -1.56 -4.73 10.00
CA LEU A 97 -2.91 -4.96 9.48
C LEU A 97 -3.29 -6.45 9.35
N SER A 98 -2.33 -7.37 9.27
CA SER A 98 -2.62 -8.81 9.02
C SER A 98 -3.34 -9.52 10.17
N GLY A 99 -3.38 -8.92 11.35
CA GLY A 99 -4.12 -9.43 12.51
C GLY A 99 -5.51 -8.83 12.70
N LEU A 100 -5.89 -7.84 11.88
CA LEU A 100 -7.16 -7.15 12.00
C LEU A 100 -8.17 -7.73 10.99
N VAL A 101 -9.37 -8.01 11.46
CA VAL A 101 -10.51 -8.36 10.60
C VAL A 101 -11.22 -7.07 10.20
N ALA A 102 -11.91 -7.06 9.04
CA ALA A 102 -12.67 -5.88 8.60
C ALA A 102 -13.69 -5.41 9.66
N GLU A 103 -14.23 -6.35 10.43
CA GLU A 103 -15.12 -6.10 11.56
C GLU A 103 -14.48 -5.23 12.67
N ASP A 104 -13.16 -5.30 12.87
CA ASP A 104 -12.46 -4.57 13.93
C ASP A 104 -12.34 -3.07 13.63
N ILE A 105 -12.45 -2.68 12.35
CA ILE A 105 -12.21 -1.30 11.88
C ILE A 105 -13.48 -0.71 11.23
N MET A 106 -14.48 -1.54 10.94
CA MET A 106 -15.73 -1.08 10.31
C MET A 106 -16.51 -0.14 11.23
N ALA A 107 -16.96 0.98 10.68
CA ALA A 107 -17.92 1.85 11.34
C ALA A 107 -19.28 1.13 11.43
N ARG A 108 -19.70 0.76 12.65
CA ARG A 108 -20.99 0.07 12.89
C ARG A 108 -22.19 1.02 12.87
N ASP A 109 -21.93 2.33 12.89
CA ASP A 109 -22.94 3.38 13.03
C ASP A 109 -23.35 4.02 11.70
N CYS A 110 -23.62 3.23 10.66
CA CYS A 110 -24.27 3.74 9.45
C CYS A 110 -25.80 3.69 9.62
N PRO A 111 -26.50 4.83 9.77
CA PRO A 111 -27.95 4.85 9.89
C PRO A 111 -28.60 4.39 8.59
N THR A 112 -29.75 3.75 8.73
CA THR A 112 -30.58 3.26 7.64
C THR A 112 -31.61 4.30 7.23
N VAL A 113 -31.75 4.57 5.93
CA VAL A 113 -32.72 5.50 5.37
C VAL A 113 -33.66 4.81 4.38
N PRO A 114 -34.94 5.18 4.32
CA PRO A 114 -35.88 4.62 3.34
C PRO A 114 -35.50 5.01 1.90
N GLY A 115 -35.60 4.07 0.95
CA GLY A 115 -35.33 4.32 -0.48
C GLY A 115 -36.28 5.34 -1.13
N GLN A 116 -37.46 5.55 -0.54
CA GLN A 116 -38.41 6.57 -1.00
C GLN A 116 -38.09 8.00 -0.52
N LEU A 117 -37.10 8.20 0.33
CA LEU A 117 -36.69 9.54 0.78
C LEU A 117 -36.08 10.30 -0.41
N SER A 118 -36.25 11.62 -0.49
CA SER A 118 -35.54 12.44 -1.49
C SER A 118 -34.09 12.67 -1.07
N LEU A 119 -33.20 12.90 -2.05
CA LEU A 119 -31.81 13.21 -1.75
C LEU A 119 -31.66 14.56 -1.03
N ALA A 120 -32.55 15.51 -1.31
CA ALA A 120 -32.62 16.80 -0.64
C ALA A 120 -32.92 16.64 0.87
N ASP A 121 -33.91 15.82 1.22
CA ASP A 121 -34.27 15.55 2.62
C ASP A 121 -33.16 14.78 3.34
N LEU A 122 -32.49 13.86 2.64
CA LEU A 122 -31.32 13.16 3.16
C LEU A 122 -30.19 14.15 3.52
N VAL A 123 -29.91 15.12 2.66
CA VAL A 123 -28.89 16.13 2.91
C VAL A 123 -29.28 17.04 4.07
N GLN A 124 -30.50 17.56 4.04
CA GLN A 124 -30.94 18.60 4.96
C GLN A 124 -31.21 18.05 6.36
N GLU A 125 -31.87 16.90 6.47
CA GLU A 125 -32.27 16.36 7.76
C GLU A 125 -31.23 15.42 8.38
N HIS A 126 -30.46 14.69 7.56
CA HIS A 126 -29.57 13.65 8.05
C HIS A 126 -28.09 14.05 7.95
N ILE A 127 -27.62 14.52 6.80
CA ILE A 127 -26.21 14.88 6.60
C ILE A 127 -25.84 16.13 7.40
N LEU A 128 -26.59 17.23 7.23
CA LEU A 128 -26.28 18.51 7.88
C LEU A 128 -26.53 18.47 9.40
N ARG A 129 -27.47 17.64 9.86
CA ARG A 129 -27.88 17.60 11.27
C ARG A 129 -27.12 16.57 12.10
N MET A 130 -26.81 15.40 11.54
CA MET A 130 -26.12 14.31 12.25
C MET A 130 -24.63 14.20 11.91
N GLY A 131 -24.15 14.86 10.84
CA GLY A 131 -22.73 14.87 10.45
C GLY A 131 -22.16 13.50 10.03
N ARG A 132 -23.03 12.50 9.78
CA ARG A 132 -22.61 11.16 9.38
C ARG A 132 -22.29 11.11 7.88
N ARG A 133 -21.33 10.26 7.50
CA ARG A 133 -20.75 10.21 6.14
C ARG A 133 -21.23 9.02 5.30
N CYS A 134 -22.06 8.15 5.87
CA CYS A 134 -22.47 6.85 5.34
C CYS A 134 -23.94 6.60 5.71
N PHE A 135 -24.77 6.28 4.72
CA PHE A 135 -26.19 5.97 4.90
C PHE A 135 -26.55 4.72 4.10
N LEU A 136 -27.21 3.76 4.75
CA LEU A 136 -27.67 2.53 4.11
C LEU A 136 -29.10 2.71 3.61
N VAL A 137 -29.34 2.47 2.32
CA VAL A 137 -30.66 2.64 1.70
C VAL A 137 -31.42 1.32 1.77
N LEU A 138 -32.56 1.32 2.45
CA LEU A 138 -33.44 0.16 2.53
C LEU A 138 -34.76 0.42 1.81
N GLN A 139 -35.17 -0.53 0.98
CA GLN A 139 -36.50 -0.57 0.37
C GLN A 139 -37.19 -1.88 0.77
N ASN A 140 -38.38 -1.78 1.37
CA ASN A 140 -39.15 -2.94 1.83
C ASN A 140 -38.34 -3.92 2.71
N GLY A 141 -37.45 -3.40 3.55
CA GLY A 141 -36.61 -4.20 4.45
C GLY A 141 -35.43 -4.90 3.79
N ARG A 142 -35.18 -4.68 2.49
CA ARG A 142 -33.97 -5.15 1.80
C ARG A 142 -32.99 -3.99 1.64
N LEU A 143 -31.70 -4.27 1.81
CA LEU A 143 -30.63 -3.33 1.50
C LEU A 143 -30.51 -3.21 -0.02
N GLU A 144 -30.76 -2.02 -0.56
CA GLU A 144 -30.61 -1.74 -1.99
C GLU A 144 -29.29 -1.06 -2.31
N GLY A 145 -28.71 -0.29 -1.39
CA GLY A 145 -27.45 0.39 -1.66
C GLY A 145 -26.88 1.17 -0.49
N LEU A 146 -25.73 1.80 -0.75
CA LEU A 146 -25.02 2.67 0.18
C LEU A 146 -24.87 4.05 -0.45
N ILE A 147 -25.18 5.10 0.30
CA ILE A 147 -24.93 6.46 -0.12
C ILE A 147 -23.93 7.12 0.82
N THR A 148 -22.88 7.65 0.20
CA THR A 148 -21.83 8.41 0.87
C THR A 148 -21.94 9.89 0.54
N LEU A 149 -21.47 10.73 1.46
CA LEU A 149 -21.44 12.18 1.23
C LEU A 149 -20.69 12.58 -0.06
N HIS A 150 -19.67 11.80 -0.43
CA HIS A 150 -18.90 12.05 -1.64
C HIS A 150 -19.74 11.86 -2.91
N GLN A 151 -20.55 10.81 -2.97
CA GLN A 151 -21.46 10.54 -4.10
C GLN A 151 -22.55 11.62 -4.20
N VAL A 152 -23.11 12.05 -3.06
CA VAL A 152 -24.13 13.12 -3.04
C VAL A 152 -23.57 14.42 -3.62
N LYS A 153 -22.33 14.77 -3.29
CA LYS A 153 -21.66 15.97 -3.83
C LYS A 153 -21.43 15.90 -5.34
N ALA A 154 -21.34 14.70 -5.92
CA ALA A 154 -21.17 14.49 -7.35
C ALA A 154 -22.49 14.60 -8.15
N ILE A 155 -23.64 14.50 -7.48
CA ILE A 155 -24.96 14.59 -8.13
C ILE A 155 -25.39 16.06 -8.25
N PRO A 156 -25.71 16.56 -9.46
CA PRO A 156 -26.24 17.91 -9.65
C PRO A 156 -27.51 18.15 -8.81
N GLN A 157 -27.63 19.35 -8.23
CA GLN A 157 -28.76 19.72 -7.35
C GLN A 157 -30.13 19.58 -8.00
N GLU A 158 -30.19 19.65 -9.33
CA GLU A 158 -31.40 19.47 -10.14
C GLU A 158 -32.04 18.08 -9.95
N ARG A 159 -31.24 17.04 -9.63
CA ARG A 159 -31.69 15.66 -9.40
C ARG A 159 -31.95 15.35 -7.93
N TRP A 160 -31.84 16.32 -7.03
CA TRP A 160 -31.97 16.05 -5.59
C TRP A 160 -33.42 15.77 -5.15
N ASN A 161 -34.40 16.08 -6.01
CA ASN A 161 -35.80 15.74 -5.81
C ASN A 161 -36.10 14.26 -6.15
N ASP A 162 -35.17 13.55 -6.79
CA ASP A 162 -35.35 12.14 -7.11
C ASP A 162 -35.21 11.29 -5.84
N SER A 163 -35.93 10.17 -5.81
CA SER A 163 -35.86 9.23 -4.71
C SER A 163 -34.46 8.62 -4.60
N VAL A 164 -33.99 8.50 -3.37
CA VAL A 164 -32.69 7.96 -2.97
C VAL A 164 -32.46 6.55 -3.52
N GLY A 165 -33.49 5.70 -3.58
CA GLY A 165 -33.42 4.35 -4.17
C GLY A 165 -33.15 4.35 -5.67
N GLY A 166 -33.74 5.29 -6.42
CA GLY A 166 -33.50 5.43 -7.86
C GLY A 166 -32.15 6.04 -8.19
N SER A 167 -31.68 7.00 -7.38
CA SER A 167 -30.40 7.68 -7.62
C SER A 167 -29.18 6.90 -7.13
N GLY A 168 -29.36 5.97 -6.18
CA GLY A 168 -28.30 5.10 -5.67
C GLY A 168 -27.80 4.06 -6.69
N ASP A 169 -28.71 3.46 -7.46
CA ASP A 169 -28.37 2.45 -8.50
C ASP A 169 -27.60 3.09 -9.67
N ASP A 170 -27.94 4.32 -10.06
CA ASP A 170 -27.20 5.10 -11.06
C ASP A 170 -25.82 5.56 -10.57
N ALA A 171 -25.71 5.92 -9.28
CA ALA A 171 -24.43 6.31 -8.68
C ALA A 171 -23.46 5.13 -8.60
N ASP A 172 -23.93 3.94 -8.22
CA ASP A 172 -23.10 2.73 -8.14
C ASP A 172 -22.64 2.27 -9.54
N ARG A 173 -23.53 2.32 -10.54
CA ARG A 173 -23.17 2.07 -11.95
C ARG A 173 -22.17 3.08 -12.50
N SER A 174 -22.22 4.34 -12.07
CA SER A 174 -21.26 5.36 -12.50
C SER A 174 -19.89 5.18 -11.84
N ALA A 175 -19.85 4.80 -10.55
CA ALA A 175 -18.62 4.50 -9.82
C ALA A 175 -17.93 3.23 -10.37
N ALA A 176 -18.69 2.19 -10.71
CA ALA A 176 -18.17 0.98 -11.34
C ALA A 176 -17.55 1.23 -12.73
N ARG A 177 -18.00 2.27 -13.45
CA ARG A 177 -17.45 2.66 -14.76
C ARG A 177 -16.23 3.58 -14.68
N SER A 178 -16.07 4.33 -13.59
CA SER A 178 -14.93 5.25 -13.40
C SER A 178 -13.69 4.57 -12.79
N GLY A 179 -13.80 3.32 -12.32
CA GLY A 179 -12.72 2.54 -11.72
C GLY A 179 -11.99 1.57 -12.66
N ALA A 180 -12.22 1.66 -13.98
CA ALA A 180 -11.58 0.84 -15.01
C ALA A 180 -10.57 1.65 -15.84
#